data_AF-A0A525WK13-F1
#
_entry.id   AF-A0A525WK13-F1
#
_cell.length_a   1.000
_cell.length_b   1.000
_cell.length_c   1.000
_cell.angle_alpha   90.00
_cell.angle_beta   90.00
_cell.angle_gamma   90.00
#
_symmetry.space_group_name_H-M   'P 1'
#
loop_
_entity.id
_entity.type
_entity.pdbx_description
1 polymer ?
#
loop_
_entity_poly.entity_id
_entity_poly.type
_entity_poly.pdbx_seq_one_letter_code
_entity_poly.pdbx_strand_id
1 'polypeptide(L)'
;MRQSRFSDDEIAKILAEVAGGLKPHAVCQVHGISVQTFYRWKALFQNHNGMSVARLRNLELENHRLKQTVADLSLDIRTLKVAISKTLQ
;
A
#
# COMPACT_ATOMS: atom_id res chain seq x y z
N MET A 1 -21.21 -8.39 -1.76
CA MET A 1 -20.98 -7.82 -3.11
C MET A 1 -20.17 -8.82 -3.90
N ARG A 2 -20.45 -9.03 -5.20
CA ARG A 2 -19.52 -9.78 -6.06
C ARG A 2 -18.15 -9.10 -6.01
N GLN A 3 -17.09 -9.90 -5.98
CA GLN A 3 -15.72 -9.37 -6.05
C GLN A 3 -15.58 -8.51 -7.31
N SER A 4 -14.95 -7.34 -7.14
CA SER A 4 -14.64 -6.45 -8.26
C SER A 4 -13.65 -7.16 -9.18
N ARG A 5 -13.80 -6.98 -10.50
CA ARG A 5 -12.77 -7.40 -11.48
C ARG A 5 -11.51 -6.53 -11.38
N PHE A 6 -11.62 -5.35 -10.78
CA PHE A 6 -10.54 -4.40 -10.59
C PHE A 6 -9.99 -4.50 -9.17
N SER A 7 -8.68 -4.51 -9.06
CA SER A 7 -7.92 -4.37 -7.82
C SER A 7 -8.04 -2.95 -7.24
N ASP A 8 -7.71 -2.80 -5.96
CA ASP A 8 -7.75 -1.50 -5.29
C ASP A 8 -6.80 -0.48 -5.94
N ASP A 9 -5.62 -0.92 -6.41
CA ASP A 9 -4.64 -0.09 -7.09
C ASP A 9 -5.15 0.38 -8.47
N GLU A 10 -5.85 -0.49 -9.21
CA GLU A 10 -6.48 -0.12 -10.48
C GLU A 10 -7.61 0.87 -10.25
N ILE A 11 -8.45 0.64 -9.24
CA ILE A 11 -9.53 1.57 -8.87
C ILE A 11 -8.94 2.94 -8.48
N ALA A 12 -7.85 2.98 -7.71
CA ALA A 12 -7.18 4.22 -7.34
C ALA A 12 -6.65 5.00 -8.56
N LYS A 13 -6.05 4.31 -9.53
CA LYS A 13 -5.58 4.91 -10.79
C LYS A 13 -6.74 5.51 -11.60
N ILE A 14 -7.84 4.77 -11.74
CA ILE A 14 -9.05 5.22 -12.44
C ILE A 14 -9.65 6.46 -11.77
N LEU A 15 -9.67 6.52 -10.43
CA LEU A 15 -10.15 7.70 -9.69
C LEU A 15 -9.20 8.91 -9.88
N ALA A 16 -7.89 8.68 -9.96
CA ALA A 16 -6.89 9.73 -10.14
C ALA A 16 -6.97 10.39 -11.54
N GLU A 17 -7.37 9.65 -12.58
CA GLU A 17 -7.61 10.19 -13.92
C GLU A 17 -8.62 11.37 -13.91
N VAL A 18 -9.69 11.25 -13.12
CA VAL A 18 -10.67 12.34 -12.95
C VAL A 18 -10.10 13.50 -12.13
N ALA A 19 -9.27 13.21 -11.12
CA ALA A 19 -8.56 14.26 -10.37
C ALA A 19 -7.58 15.04 -11.26
N GLY A 20 -7.02 14.40 -12.29
CA GLY A 20 -6.21 15.01 -13.35
C GLY A 20 -7.01 15.83 -14.38
N GLY A 21 -8.32 15.99 -14.20
CA GLY A 21 -9.17 16.84 -15.06
C GLY A 21 -9.97 16.10 -16.13
N LEU A 22 -9.88 14.76 -16.21
CA LEU A 22 -10.74 14.00 -17.13
C LEU A 22 -12.19 13.96 -16.65
N LYS A 23 -13.13 13.97 -17.60
CA LYS A 23 -14.56 13.90 -17.28
C LYS A 23 -14.92 12.48 -16.81
N PRO A 24 -15.67 12.32 -15.69
CA PRO A 24 -16.05 11.00 -15.16
C PRO A 24 -16.69 10.07 -16.20
N HIS A 25 -17.52 10.61 -17.09
CA HIS A 25 -18.18 9.83 -18.14
C HIS A 25 -17.17 9.23 -19.14
N ALA A 26 -16.13 9.97 -19.52
CA ALA A 26 -15.11 9.47 -20.45
C ALA A 26 -14.30 8.33 -19.82
N VAL A 27 -13.90 8.51 -18.55
CA VAL A 27 -13.20 7.48 -17.77
C VAL A 27 -14.05 6.22 -17.64
N CYS A 28 -15.36 6.37 -17.38
CA CYS A 28 -16.28 5.23 -17.30
C CYS A 28 -16.36 4.43 -18.62
N GLN A 29 -16.38 5.12 -19.77
CA GLN A 29 -16.39 4.48 -21.08
C GLN A 29 -15.09 3.73 -21.38
N VAL A 30 -13.93 4.35 -21.11
CA VAL A 30 -12.60 3.75 -21.33
C VAL A 30 -12.42 2.48 -20.52
N HIS A 31 -12.82 2.49 -19.25
CA HIS A 31 -12.62 1.37 -18.33
C HIS A 31 -13.79 0.39 -18.31
N GLY A 32 -14.85 0.63 -19.10
CA GLY A 32 -16.02 -0.25 -19.18
C GLY A 32 -16.78 -0.39 -17.86
N ILE A 33 -16.86 0.70 -17.09
CA ILE A 33 -17.57 0.75 -15.79
C ILE A 33 -18.78 1.68 -15.88
N SER A 34 -19.79 1.43 -15.05
CA SER A 34 -20.91 2.37 -14.93
C SER A 34 -20.52 3.60 -14.10
N VAL A 35 -21.17 4.73 -14.38
CA VAL A 35 -21.01 5.97 -13.59
C VAL A 35 -21.37 5.73 -12.10
N GLN A 36 -22.37 4.89 -11.84
CA GLN A 36 -22.73 4.50 -10.47
C GLN A 36 -21.58 3.76 -9.76
N THR A 37 -20.90 2.85 -10.47
CA THR A 37 -19.73 2.14 -9.94
C THR A 37 -18.60 3.11 -9.61
N PHE A 38 -18.33 4.07 -10.50
CA PHE A 38 -17.32 5.11 -10.28
C PHE A 38 -17.58 5.90 -8.99
N TYR A 39 -18.80 6.43 -8.80
CA TYR A 39 -19.11 7.22 -7.60
C TYR A 39 -19.13 6.38 -6.33
N ARG A 40 -19.50 5.10 -6.41
CA ARG A 40 -19.38 4.17 -5.27
C ARG A 40 -17.93 3.99 -4.86
N TRP A 41 -17.03 3.75 -5.81
CA TRP A 41 -15.59 3.67 -5.54
C TRP A 41 -15.04 4.98 -5.01
N LYS A 42 -15.45 6.11 -5.59
CA LYS A 42 -15.06 7.45 -5.12
C LYS A 42 -15.44 7.65 -3.65
N ALA A 43 -16.66 7.31 -3.26
CA ALA A 43 -17.10 7.41 -1.87
C ALA A 43 -16.32 6.49 -0.93
N LEU A 44 -16.04 5.24 -1.36
CA LEU A 44 -15.24 4.30 -0.57
C LEU A 44 -13.81 4.80 -0.35
N PHE A 45 -13.14 5.32 -1.38
CA PHE A 45 -11.76 5.82 -1.31
C PHE A 45 -11.64 7.21 -0.67
N GLN A 46 -12.72 8.01 -0.65
CA GLN A 46 -12.75 9.28 0.07
C GLN A 46 -12.98 9.09 1.58
N ASN A 47 -13.76 8.08 1.97
CA ASN A 47 -14.04 7.78 3.38
C ASN A 47 -12.97 6.87 4.01
N HIS A 48 -12.35 5.99 3.23
CA HIS A 48 -11.18 5.22 3.63
C HIS A 48 -9.95 5.83 2.97
N ASN A 49 -9.16 6.58 3.73
CA ASN A 49 -8.02 7.42 3.32
C ASN A 49 -7.00 6.72 2.38
N GLY A 50 -7.37 6.53 1.10
CA GLY A 50 -6.58 6.07 -0.05
C GLY A 50 -5.92 4.68 0.02
N MET A 51 -5.72 4.13 1.21
CA MET A 51 -4.98 2.90 1.44
C MET A 51 -5.97 1.79 1.72
N SER A 52 -6.05 0.80 0.83
CA SER A 52 -6.92 -0.34 1.12
C SER A 52 -6.44 -1.03 2.39
N VAL A 53 -7.38 -1.52 3.20
CA VAL A 53 -7.07 -2.24 4.45
C VAL A 53 -6.08 -3.39 4.19
N ALA A 54 -6.13 -3.99 3.01
CA ALA A 54 -5.17 -5.00 2.56
C ALA A 54 -3.75 -4.43 2.37
N ARG A 55 -3.61 -3.27 1.73
CA ARG A 55 -2.32 -2.59 1.58
C ARG A 55 -1.75 -2.15 2.93
N LEU A 56 -2.60 -1.62 3.81
CA LEU A 56 -2.20 -1.24 5.17
C LEU A 56 -1.68 -2.46 5.95
N ARG A 57 -2.43 -3.57 5.94
CA ARG A 57 -2.02 -4.82 6.59
C ARG A 57 -0.71 -5.38 6.04
N ASN A 58 -0.51 -5.33 4.72
CA ASN A 58 0.75 -5.75 4.10
C ASN A 58 1.92 -4.86 4.52
N LEU A 59 1.71 -3.54 4.61
CA LEU A 59 2.73 -2.61 5.10
C LEU A 59 3.04 -2.84 6.57
N GLU A 60 2.04 -3.14 7.40
CA GLU A 60 2.24 -3.48 8.82
C GLU A 60 3.07 -4.77 8.99
N LEU A 61 2.76 -5.82 8.21
CA LEU A 61 3.52 -7.07 8.22
C LEU A 61 4.97 -6.87 7.77
N GLU A 62 5.19 -6.11 6.69
CA GLU A 62 6.54 -5.82 6.22
C GLU A 62 7.31 -4.97 7.22
N ASN A 63 6.67 -3.96 7.83
CA ASN A 63 7.28 -3.15 8.88
C ASN A 63 7.71 -3.98 10.08
N HIS A 64 6.88 -4.95 10.49
CA HIS A 64 7.22 -5.89 11.55
C HIS A 64 8.45 -6.75 11.18
N ARG A 65 8.47 -7.33 9.99
CA ARG A 65 9.59 -8.14 9.49
C ARG A 65 10.90 -7.35 9.41
N LEU A 66 10.83 -6.12 8.92
CA LEU A 66 11.98 -5.21 8.84
C LEU A 66 12.51 -4.87 10.24
N LYS A 67 11.61 -4.56 11.20
CA LYS A 67 12.01 -4.30 12.59
C LYS A 67 12.71 -5.50 13.24
N GLN A 68 12.21 -6.71 13.02
CA GLN A 68 12.88 -7.93 13.51
C GLN A 68 14.28 -8.08 12.91
N THR A 69 14.41 -7.96 11.59
CA THR A 69 15.69 -8.05 10.90
C THR A 69 16.70 -7.02 11.40
N VAL A 70 16.25 -5.77 11.63
CA VAL A 70 17.11 -4.71 12.18
C VAL A 70 17.54 -5.02 13.61
N ALA A 71 16.66 -5.60 14.43
CA ALA A 71 17.01 -5.99 15.80
C ALA A 71 18.09 -7.09 15.81
N ASP A 72 17.93 -8.11 14.98
CA ASP A 72 18.88 -9.22 14.85
C ASP A 72 20.25 -8.72 14.38
N LEU A 73 20.28 -7.95 13.29
CA LEU A 73 21.52 -7.34 12.78
C LEU A 73 22.19 -6.43 13.83
N SER A 74 21.39 -5.69 14.61
CA SER A 74 21.93 -4.84 15.69
C SER A 74 22.53 -5.66 16.82
N LEU A 75 22.02 -6.86 17.11
CA LEU A 75 22.62 -7.79 18.08
C LEU A 75 23.92 -8.39 17.55
N ASP A 76 23.95 -8.79 16.29
CA ASP A 76 25.16 -9.33 15.64
C ASP A 76 26.28 -8.30 15.62
N ILE A 77 26.00 -7.07 15.20
CA ILE A 77 26.97 -5.97 15.19
C ILE A 77 27.55 -5.73 16.60
N ARG A 78 26.70 -5.74 17.63
CA ARG A 78 27.15 -5.57 19.03
C ARG A 78 28.05 -6.72 19.46
N THR A 79 27.67 -7.96 19.16
CA THR A 79 28.42 -9.16 19.50
C THR A 79 29.78 -9.17 18.84
N LEU A 80 29.85 -8.84 17.53
CA LEU A 80 31.09 -8.74 16.78
C LEU A 80 32.02 -7.65 17.33
N LYS A 81 31.48 -6.47 17.67
CA LYS A 81 32.26 -5.40 18.31
C LYS A 81 32.87 -5.85 19.64
N VAL A 82 32.10 -6.55 20.48
CA VAL A 82 32.60 -7.09 21.75
C VAL A 82 33.70 -8.13 21.51
N ALA A 83 33.48 -9.07 20.59
CA ALA A 83 34.47 -10.09 20.25
C ALA A 83 35.79 -9.46 19.79
N ILE A 84 35.74 -8.51 18.84
CA ILE A 84 36.92 -7.78 18.35
C ILE A 84 37.63 -7.05 19.49
N SER A 85 36.88 -6.35 20.36
CA SER A 85 37.47 -5.62 21.49
C SER A 85 38.19 -6.54 22.48
N LYS A 86 37.71 -7.78 22.65
CA LYS A 86 38.36 -8.79 23.50
C LYS A 86 39.59 -9.43 22.85
N THR A 87 39.65 -9.49 21.52
CA THR A 87 40.81 -10.06 20.80
C THR A 87 41.96 -9.05 20.66
N LEU A 88 41.66 -7.75 20.75
CA LEU A 88 42.65 -6.66 20.67
C LEU A 88 43.20 -6.23 22.05
N GLN A 89 42.73 -6.84 23.14
CA GLN A 89 43.27 -6.72 24.49
C GLN A 89 44.14 -7.93 24.82
#